data_AF-A0A6N3JXH9-F1
#
_entry.id   AF-A0A6N3JXH9-F1
#
_cell.length_a   1.000
_cell.length_b   1.000
_cell.length_c   1.000
_cell.angle_alpha   90.00
_cell.angle_beta   90.00
_cell.angle_gamma   90.00
#
_symmetry.space_group_name_H-M   'P 1'
#
loop_
_entity.id
_entity.type
_entity.pdbx_description
1 polymer ?
#
loop_
_entity_poly.entity_id
_entity_poly.type
_entity_poly.pdbx_seq_one_letter_code
_entity_poly.pdbx_strand_id
1 'polypeptide(L)'
;MADESLVRNSRLLGLFTEIVQGPEGTLRAVEAAGRGIAAEARCTLAALADKLTIRSGSRDELIESAPASADRLMELGAIEDDLSELWSRRRERGLGDEAFEASLQQIVLRLEAWPLSWSRQPE
;
A
#
# COMPACT_ATOMS: atom_id res chain seq x y z
N MET A 1 14.27 -26.25 11.52
CA MET A 1 14.27 -25.19 10.48
C MET A 1 13.16 -25.54 9.51
N ALA A 2 11.96 -25.02 9.77
CA ALA A 2 10.87 -25.07 8.80
C ALA A 2 10.93 -23.74 8.05
N ASP A 3 11.64 -23.77 6.92
CA ASP A 3 11.61 -22.72 5.90
C ASP A 3 10.31 -22.93 5.10
N GLU A 4 9.17 -22.74 5.77
CA GLU A 4 7.88 -22.73 5.11
C GLU A 4 7.70 -21.35 4.51
N SER A 5 8.02 -21.25 3.21
CA SER A 5 7.15 -20.71 2.15
C SER A 5 5.87 -20.01 2.65
N LEU A 6 6.03 -18.96 3.46
CA LEU A 6 4.99 -17.98 3.67
C LEU A 6 4.90 -17.28 2.32
N VAL A 7 3.93 -17.72 1.51
CA VAL A 7 3.37 -16.93 0.42
C VAL A 7 3.39 -15.50 0.94
N ARG A 8 4.26 -14.67 0.36
CA ARG A 8 4.55 -13.34 0.90
C ARG A 8 3.26 -12.56 0.76
N ASN A 9 2.42 -12.63 1.80
CA ASN A 9 1.35 -11.70 2.05
C ASN A 9 1.98 -10.32 1.84
N SER A 10 1.29 -9.49 1.07
CA SER A 10 1.78 -8.19 0.62
C SER A 10 2.61 -7.48 1.69
N ARG A 11 3.76 -6.92 1.31
CA ARG A 11 4.75 -6.38 2.27
C ARG A 11 4.13 -5.26 3.12
N LEU A 12 3.22 -4.49 2.54
CA LEU A 12 2.38 -3.52 3.25
C LEU A 12 1.62 -4.16 4.43
N LEU A 13 0.90 -5.27 4.19
CA LEU A 13 0.17 -6.01 5.24
C LEU A 13 1.11 -6.49 6.35
N GLY A 14 2.29 -6.98 5.97
CA GLY A 14 3.33 -7.38 6.93
C GLY A 14 3.73 -6.23 7.84
N LEU A 15 4.06 -5.07 7.25
CA LEU A 15 4.47 -3.87 8.01
C LEU A 15 3.35 -3.34 8.89
N PHE A 16 2.10 -3.25 8.40
CA PHE A 16 0.98 -2.84 9.23
C PHE A 16 0.71 -3.81 10.38
N THR A 17 0.87 -5.11 10.15
CA THR A 17 0.73 -6.12 11.21
C THR A 17 1.82 -5.96 12.27
N GLU A 18 3.07 -5.70 11.86
CA GLU A 18 4.15 -5.40 12.78
C GLU A 18 3.87 -4.14 13.60
N ILE A 19 3.31 -3.08 12.99
CA ILE A 19 2.91 -1.86 13.71
C ILE A 19 1.80 -2.14 14.75
N VAL A 20 0.84 -3.00 14.42
CA VAL A 20 -0.26 -3.37 15.33
C VAL A 20 0.24 -4.22 16.50
N GLN A 21 1.19 -5.12 16.25
CA GLN A 21 1.67 -6.08 17.25
C GLN A 21 2.88 -5.57 18.05
N GLY A 22 3.57 -4.54 17.56
CA GLY A 22 4.82 -4.04 18.14
C GLY A 22 4.61 -3.29 19.45
N PRO A 23 5.50 -3.46 20.45
CA PRO A 23 5.48 -2.66 21.68
C PRO A 23 5.70 -1.16 21.42
N GLU A 24 6.12 -0.77 20.22
CA GLU A 24 6.37 0.60 19.79
C GLU A 24 5.14 1.32 19.21
N GLY A 25 3.97 0.66 19.14
CA GLY A 25 2.73 1.23 18.60
C GLY A 25 1.91 2.01 19.64
N THR A 26 1.55 3.25 19.32
CA THR A 26 0.52 4.00 20.04
C THR A 26 -0.88 3.57 19.58
N LEU A 27 -1.94 3.89 20.33
CA LEU A 27 -3.32 3.61 19.91
C LEU A 27 -3.63 4.21 18.52
N ARG A 28 -3.14 5.42 18.26
CA ARG A 28 -3.31 6.10 16.96
C ARG A 28 -2.55 5.40 15.83
N ALA A 29 -1.35 4.91 16.10
CA ALA A 29 -0.61 4.12 15.13
C ALA A 29 -1.33 2.81 14.79
N VAL A 30 -1.94 2.16 15.79
CA VAL A 30 -2.76 0.95 15.59
C VAL A 30 -4.00 1.26 14.74
N GLU A 31 -4.71 2.35 15.04
CA GLU A 31 -5.86 2.80 14.24
C GLU A 31 -5.47 3.11 12.78
N ALA A 32 -4.37 3.85 12.59
CA ALA A 32 -3.84 4.16 11.26
C ALA A 32 -3.42 2.89 10.50
N ALA A 33 -2.76 1.93 11.17
CA ALA A 33 -2.38 0.66 10.57
C ALA A 33 -3.60 -0.18 10.17
N GLY A 34 -4.65 -0.22 11.00
CA GLY A 34 -5.92 -0.87 10.66
C GLY A 34 -6.57 -0.28 9.40
N ARG A 35 -6.54 1.05 9.26
CA ARG A 35 -6.97 1.72 8.02
C ARG A 35 -6.07 1.38 6.84
N GLY A 36 -4.75 1.33 7.05
CA GLY A 36 -3.76 0.91 6.06
C GLY A 36 -4.05 -0.47 5.47
N ILE A 37 -4.32 -1.46 6.33
CA ILE A 37 -4.71 -2.82 5.92
C ILE A 37 -5.99 -2.79 5.05
N ALA A 38 -7.00 -2.03 5.47
CA ALA A 38 -8.23 -1.91 4.70
C ALA A 38 -8.00 -1.20 3.35
N ALA A 39 -7.11 -0.20 3.29
CA ALA A 39 -6.76 0.51 2.07
C ALA A 39 -5.97 -0.38 1.10
N GLU A 40 -5.03 -1.16 1.62
CA GLU A 40 -4.26 -2.14 0.85
C GLU A 40 -5.16 -3.21 0.20
N ALA A 41 -6.13 -3.73 0.94
CA ALA A 41 -7.11 -4.67 0.40
C ALA A 41 -7.90 -4.04 -0.77
N ARG A 42 -8.27 -2.76 -0.67
CA ARG A 42 -8.92 -2.02 -1.77
C ARG A 42 -7.97 -1.82 -2.96
N CYS A 43 -6.70 -1.52 -2.73
CA CYS A 43 -5.70 -1.40 -3.80
C CYS A 43 -5.55 -2.73 -4.56
N THR A 44 -5.49 -3.85 -3.83
CA THR A 44 -5.42 -5.18 -4.43
C THR A 44 -6.63 -5.47 -5.30
N LEU A 45 -7.84 -5.14 -4.82
CA LEU A 45 -9.08 -5.31 -5.59
C LEU A 45 -9.11 -4.42 -6.84
N ALA A 46 -8.67 -3.16 -6.74
CA ALA A 46 -8.61 -2.23 -7.88
C ALA A 46 -7.63 -2.72 -8.96
N ALA A 47 -6.43 -3.18 -8.57
CA ALA A 47 -5.45 -3.74 -9.49
C ALA A 47 -5.94 -5.03 -10.17
N LEU A 48 -6.73 -5.86 -9.48
CA LEU A 48 -7.35 -7.05 -10.06
C LEU A 48 -8.46 -6.70 -11.04
N ALA A 49 -9.32 -5.73 -10.70
CA ALA A 49 -10.37 -5.24 -11.58
C ALA A 49 -9.79 -4.70 -12.89
N ASP A 50 -8.72 -3.91 -12.81
CA ASP A 50 -8.02 -3.41 -13.99
C ASP A 50 -7.44 -4.53 -14.87
N LYS A 51 -6.77 -5.53 -14.28
CA LYS A 51 -6.26 -6.70 -15.03
C LYS A 51 -7.36 -7.47 -15.76
N LEU A 52 -8.58 -7.50 -15.22
CA LEU A 52 -9.73 -8.12 -15.86
C LEU A 52 -10.22 -7.27 -17.04
N THR A 53 -10.34 -5.95 -16.87
CA THR A 53 -10.71 -5.00 -17.94
C THR A 53 -9.71 -5.02 -19.09
N ILE A 54 -8.41 -5.02 -18.77
CA ILE A 54 -7.31 -5.17 -19.73
C ILE A 54 -7.50 -6.45 -20.56
N ARG A 55 -7.76 -7.60 -19.92
CA ARG A 55 -7.94 -8.86 -20.68
C ARG A 55 -9.15 -8.88 -21.62
N SER A 56 -10.10 -7.96 -21.45
CA SER A 56 -11.29 -7.82 -22.30
C SER A 56 -11.21 -6.71 -23.36
N GLY A 57 -10.20 -5.84 -23.32
CA GLY A 57 -10.03 -4.72 -24.26
C GLY A 57 -9.41 -5.12 -25.60
N SER A 58 -9.54 -4.25 -26.60
CA SER A 58 -8.83 -4.42 -27.89
C SER A 58 -7.32 -4.24 -27.71
N ARG A 59 -6.51 -4.81 -28.61
CA ARG A 59 -5.04 -4.72 -28.52
C ARG A 59 -4.53 -3.27 -28.44
N ASP A 60 -5.17 -2.36 -29.17
CA ASP A 60 -4.74 -0.96 -29.22
C ASP A 60 -5.07 -0.23 -27.92
N GLU A 61 -6.27 -0.44 -27.36
CA GLU A 61 -6.66 0.07 -26.02
C GLU A 61 -5.72 -0.43 -24.91
N LEU A 62 -5.21 -1.66 -25.05
CA LEU A 62 -4.26 -2.23 -24.10
C LEU A 62 -2.89 -1.58 -24.16
N ILE A 63 -2.42 -1.28 -25.35
CA ILE A 63 -1.12 -0.62 -25.55
C ILE A 63 -1.20 0.83 -25.03
N GLU A 64 -2.33 1.52 -25.24
CA GLU A 64 -2.53 2.88 -24.77
C GLU A 64 -2.68 2.99 -23.24
N SER A 65 -3.31 2.01 -22.60
CA SER A 65 -3.54 2.01 -21.14
C SER A 65 -2.39 1.43 -20.31
N ALA A 66 -1.48 0.67 -20.92
CA ALA A 66 -0.37 0.03 -20.22
C ALA A 66 0.60 1.00 -19.50
N PRO A 67 1.01 2.15 -20.08
CA PRO A 67 1.90 3.10 -19.39
C PRO A 67 1.26 3.68 -18.12
N ALA A 68 0.01 4.11 -18.18
CA ALA A 68 -0.69 4.66 -17.02
C ALA A 68 -0.86 3.61 -15.90
N SER A 69 -1.08 2.35 -16.28
CA SER A 69 -1.15 1.25 -15.32
C SER A 69 0.21 0.97 -14.66
N ALA A 70 1.31 1.07 -15.43
CA ALA A 70 2.67 0.95 -14.90
C ALA A 70 3.00 2.09 -13.93
N ASP A 71 2.67 3.35 -14.28
CA ASP A 71 2.91 4.52 -13.41
C ASP A 71 2.17 4.38 -12.07
N ARG A 72 0.91 3.91 -12.08
CA ARG A 72 0.15 3.65 -10.85
C ARG A 72 0.79 2.55 -10.00
N LEU A 73 1.24 1.46 -10.62
CA LEU A 73 1.92 0.38 -9.88
C LEU A 73 3.26 0.85 -9.29
N MET A 74 3.98 1.73 -10.00
CA MET A 74 5.18 2.38 -9.47
C MET A 74 4.86 3.26 -8.26
N GLU A 75 3.76 4.03 -8.29
CA GLU A 75 3.31 4.82 -7.14
C GLU A 75 3.01 3.93 -5.93
N LEU A 76 2.35 2.79 -6.14
CA LEU A 76 2.08 1.83 -5.06
C LEU A 76 3.37 1.26 -4.46
N GLY A 77 4.35 0.95 -5.31
CA GLY A 77 5.69 0.54 -4.87
C GLY A 77 6.40 1.62 -4.05
N ALA A 78 6.29 2.89 -4.45
CA ALA A 78 6.86 4.01 -3.69
C ALA A 78 6.20 4.17 -2.31
N ILE A 79 4.87 3.98 -2.21
CA ILE A 79 4.16 3.99 -0.92
C ILE A 79 4.67 2.86 0.00
N GLU A 80 4.92 1.67 -0.56
CA GLU A 80 5.48 0.53 0.18
C GLU A 80 6.91 0.80 0.70
N ASP A 81 7.76 1.41 -0.13
CA ASP A 81 9.11 1.77 0.26
C ASP A 81 9.12 2.86 1.34
N ASP A 82 8.26 3.87 1.23
CA ASP A 82 8.10 4.91 2.25
C ASP A 82 7.64 4.33 3.60
N LEU A 83 6.71 3.37 3.60
CA LEU A 83 6.28 2.69 4.84
C LEU A 83 7.42 1.87 5.44
N SER A 84 8.18 1.19 4.60
CA SER A 84 9.33 0.38 5.03
C SER A 84 10.40 1.25 5.69
N GLU A 85 10.71 2.41 5.08
CA GLU A 85 11.67 3.36 5.62
C GLU A 85 11.18 3.95 6.94
N LEU A 86 9.91 4.38 6.99
CA LEU A 86 9.29 4.91 8.21
C LEU A 86 9.40 3.90 9.36
N TRP A 87 9.07 2.64 9.09
CA TRP A 87 9.12 1.58 10.10
C TRP A 87 10.56 1.29 10.56
N SER A 88 11.53 1.25 9.64
CA SER A 88 12.95 1.08 10.03
C SER A 88 13.41 2.20 10.96
N ARG A 89 13.13 3.47 10.60
CA ARG A 89 13.49 4.64 11.40
C ARG A 89 12.85 4.61 12.79
N ARG A 90 11.61 4.13 12.91
CA ARG A 90 10.92 3.96 14.19
C ARG A 90 11.62 2.91 15.06
N ARG A 91 11.95 1.73 14.51
CA ARG A 91 12.63 0.64 15.26
C ARG A 91 14.04 1.02 15.71
N GLU A 92 14.75 1.82 14.91
CA GLU A 92 16.08 2.33 15.24
C GLU A 92 16.03 3.46 16.30
N ARG A 93 14.87 3.71 16.92
CA ARG A 93 14.57 4.78 17.89
C ARG A 93 14.87 6.19 17.36
N GLY A 94 14.90 6.35 16.04
CA GLY A 94 15.17 7.63 15.38
C GLY A 94 13.95 8.55 15.31
N LEU A 95 12.75 8.04 15.61
CA LEU A 95 11.50 8.77 15.38
C LEU A 95 10.57 8.73 16.61
N GLY A 96 10.23 9.90 17.13
CA GLY A 96 9.25 10.06 18.21
C GLY A 96 7.82 9.73 17.77
N ASP A 97 6.95 9.46 18.73
CA ASP A 97 5.59 8.96 18.51
C ASP A 97 4.77 9.89 17.61
N GLU A 98 4.76 11.20 17.89
CA GLU A 98 3.99 12.18 17.11
C GLU A 98 4.45 12.25 15.64
N ALA A 99 5.76 12.23 15.41
CA ALA A 99 6.32 12.28 14.06
C ALA A 99 6.03 10.97 13.30
N PHE A 100 6.12 9.84 13.98
CA PHE A 100 5.76 8.54 13.41
C PHE A 100 4.27 8.47 13.05
N GLU A 101 3.38 8.85 13.96
CA GLU A 101 1.93 8.87 13.74
C GLU A 101 1.56 9.78 12.56
N ALA A 102 2.13 10.99 12.50
CA ALA A 102 1.86 11.93 11.43
C ALA A 102 2.31 11.38 10.07
N SER A 103 3.52 10.84 9.98
CA SER A 103 4.04 10.23 8.76
C SER A 103 3.24 8.99 8.34
N LEU A 104 2.89 8.12 9.29
CA LEU A 104 2.08 6.93 9.04
C LEU A 104 0.70 7.32 8.49
N GLN A 105 0.08 8.35 9.06
CA GLN A 105 -1.20 8.87 8.60
C GLN A 105 -1.12 9.40 7.16
N GLN A 106 -0.03 10.07 6.77
CA GLN A 106 0.16 10.54 5.39
C GLN A 106 0.31 9.38 4.40
N ILE A 107 1.04 8.34 4.78
CA ILE A 107 1.18 7.12 3.96
C ILE A 107 -0.18 6.44 3.77
N VAL A 108 -0.96 6.29 4.85
CA VAL A 108 -2.30 5.70 4.80
C VAL A 108 -3.24 6.52 3.90
N LEU A 109 -3.19 7.85 3.96
CA LEU A 109 -3.99 8.71 3.08
C LEU A 109 -3.64 8.51 1.60
N ARG A 110 -2.35 8.39 1.27
CA ARG A 110 -1.91 8.08 -0.10
C ARG A 110 -2.42 6.71 -0.55
N LEU A 111 -2.35 5.70 0.32
CA LEU A 111 -2.85 4.37 0.03
C LEU A 111 -4.38 4.34 -0.15
N GLU A 112 -5.12 5.13 0.62
CA GLU A 112 -6.58 5.28 0.47
C GLU A 112 -6.98 6.02 -0.81
N ALA A 113 -6.16 6.98 -1.25
CA ALA A 113 -6.39 7.73 -2.49
C ALA A 113 -5.99 6.93 -3.73
N TRP A 114 -5.04 6.00 -3.62
CA TRP A 114 -4.49 5.26 -4.75
C TRP A 114 -5.56 4.53 -5.61
N PRO A 115 -6.57 3.83 -5.05
CA PRO A 115 -7.65 3.23 -5.82
C PRO A 115 -8.45 4.25 -6.65
N LEU A 116 -8.53 5.50 -6.21
CA LEU A 116 -9.24 6.56 -6.93
C LEU A 116 -8.48 7.01 -8.18
N SER A 117 -7.16 6.78 -8.24
CA SER A 117 -6.36 7.02 -9.46
C SER A 117 -6.76 6.12 -10.63
N TRP A 118 -7.45 4.99 -10.35
CA TRP A 118 -8.06 4.11 -11.35
C TRP A 118 -9.43 4.60 -11.82
N SER A 119 -10.08 5.44 -11.02
CA SER A 119 -11.46 5.90 -11.25
C SER A 119 -11.48 7.28 -11.92
N ARG A 120 -11.07 7.35 -13.21
CA ARG A 120 -11.40 8.38 -14.25
C ARG A 120 -10.46 8.13 -15.45
N GLN A 121 -10.93 8.01 -16.69
CA GLN A 121 -11.81 8.94 -17.39
C GLN A 121 -13.18 8.35 -17.77
N PRO A 122 -14.31 9.00 -17.43
CA PRO A 122 -15.47 9.01 -18.30
C PRO A 122 -15.21 9.92 -19.50
N GLU A 123 -15.54 9.45 -20.70
CA GLU A 123 -15.65 10.26 -21.93
C GLU A 123 -16.68 11.39 -21.78
#